data_AF-D2W1M8-F1
#
_entry.id   AF-D2W1M8-F1
#
_cell.length_a   1.000
_cell.length_b   1.000
_cell.length_c   1.000
_cell.angle_alpha   90.00
_cell.angle_beta   90.00
_cell.angle_gamma   90.00
#
_symmetry.space_group_name_H-M   'P 1'
#
loop_
_entity.id
_entity.type
_entity.pdbx_description
1 polymer ?
#
loop_
_entity_poly.entity_id
_entity_poly.type
_entity_poly.pdbx_seq_one_letter_code
_entity_poly.pdbx_strand_id
1 'polypeptide(L)'
;MSQIIKRGYQAKGKCQGVMFRQTIIRFGVKGGASNDKKDKDCVWITMEGEETIITELASKLINTKPLNSWGAQLTQLSELSSDKVMEIEKHQVTTNNVDEFKWNKNVQFYL
;
A
#
# COMPACT_ATOMS: atom_id res chain seq x y z
N MET A 1 19.12 16.23 7.52
CA MET A 1 19.31 14.79 7.31
C MET A 1 17.94 14.15 7.36
N SER A 2 17.47 13.54 6.27
CA SER A 2 16.18 12.85 6.24
C SER A 2 16.28 11.57 7.05
N GLN A 3 15.33 11.32 7.96
CA GLN A 3 15.29 10.09 8.74
C GLN A 3 14.62 8.98 7.92
N ILE A 4 15.29 7.84 7.76
CA ILE A 4 14.68 6.63 7.22
C ILE A 4 13.87 5.96 8.32
N ILE A 5 12.59 5.72 8.06
CA ILE A 5 11.65 5.09 8.99
C ILE A 5 10.95 3.91 8.32
N LYS A 6 10.36 3.03 9.15
CA LYS A 6 9.45 1.96 8.73
C LYS A 6 8.11 2.15 9.44
N ARG A 7 7.01 2.22 8.68
CA ARG A 7 5.64 2.35 9.21
C ARG A 7 4.73 1.28 8.62
N GLY A 8 3.83 0.76 9.46
CA GLY A 8 2.78 -0.17 9.04
C GLY A 8 1.42 0.51 9.07
N TYR A 9 0.52 0.11 8.17
CA TYR A 9 -0.83 0.65 8.08
C TYR A 9 -1.87 -0.45 7.83
N GLN A 10 -3.07 -0.22 8.37
CA GLN A 10 -4.31 -0.82 7.88
C GLN A 10 -5.00 0.16 6.94
N ALA A 11 -5.07 -0.19 5.66
CA ALA A 11 -5.82 0.54 4.65
C ALA A 11 -7.20 -0.09 4.51
N LYS A 12 -8.26 0.69 4.74
CA LYS A 12 -9.64 0.24 4.60
C LYS A 12 -10.39 0.95 3.48
N GLY A 13 -11.27 0.22 2.81
CA GLY A 13 -12.15 0.71 1.75
C GLY A 13 -12.18 -0.25 0.55
N LYS A 14 -12.37 0.31 -0.66
CA LYS A 14 -12.28 -0.47 -1.89
C LYS A 14 -10.81 -0.65 -2.26
N CYS A 15 -10.15 -1.61 -1.60
CA CYS A 15 -8.71 -1.89 -1.75
C CYS A 15 -8.38 -3.35 -2.11
N GLN A 16 -9.37 -4.25 -2.20
CA GLN A 16 -9.16 -5.62 -2.67
C GLN A 16 -9.86 -5.86 -4.01
N GLY A 17 -9.27 -6.71 -4.86
CA GLY A 17 -9.80 -6.99 -6.20
C GLY A 17 -9.66 -5.84 -7.22
N VAL A 18 -8.97 -4.76 -6.85
CA VAL A 18 -8.89 -3.50 -7.62
C VAL A 18 -7.45 -3.05 -7.84
N MET A 19 -6.50 -3.98 -7.95
CA MET A 19 -5.08 -3.70 -8.19
C MET A 19 -4.38 -2.75 -7.19
N PHE A 20 -4.96 -2.56 -6.00
CA PHE A 20 -4.40 -1.67 -4.98
C PHE A 20 -2.99 -2.08 -4.51
N ARG A 21 -2.75 -3.37 -4.22
CA ARG A 21 -1.42 -3.86 -3.84
C ARG A 21 -0.34 -3.51 -4.87
N GLN A 22 -0.64 -3.68 -6.16
CA GLN A 22 0.27 -3.28 -7.24
C GLN A 22 0.44 -1.75 -7.28
N THR A 23 -0.66 -1.02 -7.09
CA THR A 23 -0.68 0.45 -7.08
C THR A 23 0.29 1.01 -6.04
N ILE A 24 0.17 0.57 -4.78
CA ILE A 24 1.02 1.11 -3.71
C ILE A 24 2.50 0.74 -3.88
N ILE A 25 2.78 -0.50 -4.31
CA ILE A 25 4.15 -0.98 -4.43
C ILE A 25 4.88 -0.32 -5.60
N ARG A 26 4.16 0.04 -6.67
CA ARG A 26 4.76 0.71 -7.84
C ARG A 26 4.90 2.22 -7.68
N PHE A 27 4.08 2.86 -6.84
CA PHE A 27 4.11 4.30 -6.61
C PHE A 27 4.97 4.72 -5.41
N GLY A 28 5.48 3.74 -4.66
CA GLY A 28 5.96 3.99 -3.32
C GLY A 28 7.45 3.78 -3.11
N VAL A 29 7.80 4.03 -1.86
CA VAL A 29 9.05 3.58 -1.25
C VAL A 29 9.10 2.06 -1.16
N LYS A 30 10.22 1.51 -0.70
CA LYS A 30 10.36 0.08 -0.41
C LYS A 30 9.22 -0.37 0.52
N GLY A 31 8.49 -1.42 0.17
CA GLY A 31 7.29 -1.78 0.93
C GLY A 31 6.69 -3.14 0.61
N GLY A 32 5.63 -3.46 1.36
CA GLY A 32 4.87 -4.69 1.27
C GLY A 32 3.37 -4.46 1.44
N ALA A 33 2.54 -5.28 0.78
CA ALA A 33 1.09 -5.19 0.76
C ALA A 33 0.43 -6.59 0.82
N SER A 34 -0.50 -6.79 1.75
CA SER A 34 -1.23 -8.06 1.94
C SER A 34 -2.73 -7.85 2.08
N ASN A 35 -3.50 -8.57 1.28
CA ASN A 35 -4.94 -8.66 1.45
C ASN A 35 -5.27 -9.36 2.77
N ASP A 36 -6.20 -8.80 3.54
CA ASP A 36 -6.76 -9.49 4.69
C ASP A 36 -7.75 -10.57 4.20
N LYS A 37 -7.59 -11.80 4.70
CA LYS A 37 -8.44 -12.94 4.31
C LYS A 37 -9.79 -12.94 5.03
N LYS A 38 -9.90 -12.22 6.15
CA LYS A 38 -11.10 -12.14 7.00
C LYS A 38 -11.88 -10.84 6.78
N ASP A 39 -11.19 -9.75 6.44
CA ASP A 39 -11.80 -8.45 6.12
C ASP A 39 -11.61 -8.12 4.63
N LYS A 40 -12.71 -8.17 3.85
CA LYS A 40 -12.66 -7.97 2.40
C LYS A 40 -12.31 -6.55 2.00
N ASP A 41 -12.41 -5.61 2.91
CA ASP A 41 -12.19 -4.19 2.68
C ASP A 41 -10.89 -3.72 3.35
N CYS A 42 -9.99 -4.64 3.73
CA CYS A 42 -8.75 -4.31 4.44
C CYS A 42 -7.51 -4.84 3.72
N VAL A 43 -6.49 -3.98 3.58
CA VAL A 43 -5.15 -4.34 3.13
C VAL A 43 -4.14 -3.87 4.17
N TRP A 44 -3.24 -4.76 4.55
CA TRP A 44 -2.09 -4.47 5.40
C TRP A 44 -0.94 -3.97 4.54
N ILE A 45 -0.34 -2.85 4.95
CA ILE A 45 0.75 -2.18 4.24
C ILE A 45 1.93 -1.98 5.18
N THR A 46 3.16 -2.18 4.70
CA THR A 46 4.38 -1.70 5.34
C THR A 46 5.17 -0.87 4.35
N MET A 47 5.67 0.30 4.77
CA MET A 47 6.46 1.23 3.97
C MET A 47 7.76 1.59 4.70
N GLU A 48 8.88 1.63 3.98
CA GLU A 48 10.22 1.94 4.48
C GLU A 48 10.90 2.97 3.56
N GLY A 49 11.33 4.09 4.12
CA GLY A 49 11.89 5.21 3.35
C GLY A 49 12.00 6.49 4.16
N GLU A 50 12.28 7.61 3.49
CA GLU A 50 12.33 8.92 4.15
C GLU A 50 10.96 9.27 4.74
N GLU A 51 10.96 9.79 5.98
CA GLU A 51 9.72 10.12 6.70
C GLU A 51 8.80 11.07 5.93
N THR A 52 9.37 12.07 5.28
CA THR A 52 8.63 13.04 4.46
C THR A 52 7.91 12.36 3.31
N ILE A 53 8.58 11.44 2.61
CA ILE A 53 8.03 10.67 1.50
C ILE A 53 6.92 9.72 1.99
N ILE A 54 7.14 9.01 3.10
CA ILE A 54 6.12 8.13 3.69
C ILE A 54 4.87 8.91 4.08
N THR A 55 5.05 10.08 4.70
CA THR A 55 3.94 10.92 5.16
C THR A 55 3.16 11.51 3.97
N GLU A 56 3.86 11.97 2.94
CA GLU A 56 3.23 12.43 1.70
C GLU A 56 2.44 11.31 1.01
N LEU A 57 3.04 10.12 0.90
CA LEU A 57 2.38 8.96 0.29
C LEU A 57 1.13 8.53 1.09
N ALA A 58 1.22 8.46 2.41
CA ALA A 58 0.07 8.16 3.27
C ALA A 58 -1.07 9.17 3.06
N SER A 59 -0.74 10.46 2.93
CA SER A 59 -1.71 11.51 2.61
C SER A 59 -2.34 11.34 1.23
N LYS A 60 -1.54 11.03 0.19
CA LYS A 60 -2.07 10.78 -1.16
C LYS A 60 -2.98 9.56 -1.20
N LEU A 61 -2.65 8.49 -0.48
CA LEU A 61 -3.42 7.25 -0.43
C LEU A 61 -4.86 7.46 0.08
N ILE A 62 -5.07 8.36 1.04
CA ILE A 62 -6.41 8.63 1.60
C ILE A 62 -7.19 9.71 0.83
N ASN A 63 -6.48 10.67 0.22
CA ASN A 63 -7.11 11.82 -0.45
C ASN A 63 -7.41 11.60 -1.94
N THR A 64 -6.68 10.71 -2.61
CA THR A 64 -6.84 10.45 -4.05
C THR A 64 -7.97 9.44 -4.28
N LYS A 65 -9.00 9.85 -5.03
CA LYS A 65 -10.20 9.04 -5.27
C LYS A 65 -10.63 9.14 -6.75
N PRO A 66 -10.45 8.08 -7.56
CA PRO A 66 -9.81 6.81 -7.24
C PRO A 66 -8.27 6.89 -7.34
N LEU A 67 -7.57 5.91 -6.76
CA LEU A 67 -6.11 5.73 -6.84
C LEU A 67 -5.67 5.08 -8.16
N ASN A 68 -6.58 4.38 -8.83
CA ASN A 68 -6.34 3.74 -10.12
C ASN A 68 -7.64 3.58 -10.92
N SER A 69 -7.52 3.22 -12.20
CA SER A 69 -8.65 3.07 -13.12
C SER A 69 -9.62 1.93 -12.75
N TRP A 70 -9.26 1.05 -11.82
CA TRP A 70 -10.11 -0.02 -11.31
C TRP A 70 -10.94 0.45 -10.09
N GLY A 71 -10.81 1.71 -9.71
CA GLY A 71 -11.58 2.36 -8.68
C GLY A 71 -11.09 2.05 -7.27
N ALA A 72 -9.81 1.77 -7.08
CA ALA A 72 -9.24 1.64 -5.74
C ALA A 72 -9.41 2.96 -4.97
N GLN A 73 -9.94 2.90 -3.75
CA GLN A 73 -10.16 4.10 -2.92
C GLN A 73 -10.18 3.70 -1.45
N LEU A 74 -9.46 4.47 -0.64
CA LEU A 74 -9.47 4.29 0.81
C LEU A 74 -10.51 5.20 1.45
N THR A 75 -11.18 4.66 2.46
CA THR A 75 -12.03 5.41 3.38
C THR A 75 -11.32 5.68 4.70
N GLN A 76 -10.32 4.87 5.04
CA GLN A 76 -9.52 5.02 6.25
C GLN A 76 -8.11 4.47 6.03
N LEU A 77 -7.11 5.11 6.64
CA LEU A 77 -5.74 4.64 6.73
C LEU A 77 -5.27 4.79 8.18
N SER A 78 -5.11 3.68 8.88
CA SER A 78 -4.73 3.66 10.29
C SER A 78 -3.28 3.20 10.44
N GLU A 79 -2.44 4.04 11.04
CA GLU A 79 -1.07 3.65 11.39
C GLU A 79 -1.07 2.59 12.49
N LEU A 80 -0.16 1.63 12.38
CA LEU A 80 0.02 0.53 13.32
C LEU A 80 1.09 0.89 14.35
N SER A 81 0.92 0.38 15.57
CA SER A 81 2.00 0.34 16.55
C SER A 81 3.15 -0.53 16.04
N SER A 82 4.39 -0.21 16.44
CA SER A 82 5.61 -0.86 15.94
C SER A 82 5.63 -2.38 16.14
N ASP A 83 5.01 -2.88 17.21
CA ASP A 83 4.87 -4.31 17.51
C ASP A 83 3.93 -5.07 16.55
N LYS A 84 3.08 -4.35 15.81
CA LYS A 84 2.12 -4.90 14.84
C LYS A 84 2.55 -4.72 13.38
N VAL A 85 3.68 -4.04 13.15
CA VAL A 85 4.20 -3.85 11.79
C VAL A 85 4.71 -5.18 11.26
N MET A 86 4.15 -5.62 10.13
CA MET A 86 4.61 -6.81 9.44
C MET A 86 5.89 -6.50 8.67
N GLU A 87 6.88 -7.38 8.74
CA GLU A 87 8.08 -7.27 7.90
C GLU A 87 7.72 -7.32 6.42
N ILE A 88 8.41 -6.52 5.60
CA ILE A 88 8.11 -6.35 4.17
C ILE A 88 8.05 -7.71 3.47
N GLU A 89 9.01 -8.58 3.75
CA GLU A 89 9.18 -9.90 3.14
C GLU A 89 8.06 -10.89 3.51
N LYS A 90 7.28 -10.61 4.56
CA LYS A 90 6.13 -11.42 4.95
C LYS A 90 4.85 -11.02 4.21
N HIS A 91 4.88 -9.93 3.45
CA HIS A 91 3.72 -9.52 2.65
C HIS A 91 3.55 -10.39 1.39
N GLN A 92 2.30 -10.47 0.92
CA GLN A 92 1.95 -11.20 -0.30
C GLN A 92 2.59 -10.57 -1.53
N VAL A 93 2.60 -9.23 -1.60
CA VAL A 93 3.22 -8.46 -2.68
C VAL A 93 4.20 -7.48 -2.04
N THR A 94 5.40 -7.40 -2.59
CA THR A 94 6.50 -6.56 -2.11
C THR A 94 7.15 -5.87 -3.29
N THR A 95 7.97 -4.85 -3.03
CA THR A 95 8.81 -4.24 -4.06
C THR A 95 9.67 -5.26 -4.81
N ASN A 96 10.08 -6.35 -4.15
CA ASN A 96 10.98 -7.35 -4.74
C ASN A 96 10.27 -8.35 -5.66
N ASN A 97 9.00 -8.69 -5.38
CA ASN A 97 8.27 -9.73 -6.12
C ASN A 97 7.11 -9.18 -6.97
N VAL A 98 6.85 -7.87 -6.97
CA VAL A 98 5.72 -7.29 -7.69
C VAL A 98 5.74 -7.61 -9.19
N ASP A 99 6.92 -7.73 -9.81
CA ASP A 99 7.03 -8.04 -11.23
C ASP A 99 6.90 -9.54 -11.57
N GLU A 100 6.89 -10.41 -10.56
CA GLU A 100 6.70 -11.86 -10.73
C GLU A 100 5.23 -12.23 -10.97
N PHE A 101 4.29 -11.33 -10.63
CA PHE A 101 2.87 -11.55 -10.81
C PHE A 101 2.39 -11.16 -12.22
N LYS A 102 1.50 -11.98 -12.78
CA LYS A 102 0.80 -11.68 -14.04
C LYS A 102 -0.34 -10.68 -13.82
N TRP A 103 0.00 -9.41 -13.63
CA TRP A 103 -0.97 -8.33 -13.49
C TRP A 103 -1.72 -8.07 -14.80
N ASN A 104 -2.95 -7.56 -14.68
CA ASN A 104 -3.64 -7.00 -15.84
C ASN A 104 -2.92 -5.71 -16.28
N LYS A 105 -2.54 -5.62 -17.56
CA LYS A 105 -1.81 -4.48 -18.11
C LYS A 105 -2.68 -3.23 -18.31
N ASN A 106 -4.00 -3.38 -18.25
CA ASN A 106 -4.96 -2.30 -18.49
C ASN A 106 -5.36 -1.59 -17.18
N VAL A 107 -4.38 -1.27 -16.34
CA VAL A 107 -4.58 -0.44 -15.14
C VAL A 107 -3.80 0.85 -15.31
N GLN A 108 -4.49 1.98 -15.15
CA GLN A 108 -3.87 3.30 -15.05
C GLN A 108 -3.85 3.69 -13.57
N PHE A 109 -2.77 4.33 -13.13
CA PHE A 109 -2.58 4.75 -11.74
C PHE A 109 -2.64 6.27 -11.65
N TYR A 110 -3.19 6.81 -10.56
CA TYR A 110 -3.48 8.25 -10.40
C TYR A 110 -2.81 8.88 -9.17
N LEU A 111 -1.84 8.18 -8.56
CA LEU A 111 -1.09 8.63 -7.39
C LEU A 111 0.08 9.56 -7.75
#